data_AF-A0A0D8FWL5-F1
#
_entry.id   AF-A0A0D8FWL5-F1
#
_cell.length_a   1.000
_cell.length_b   1.000
_cell.length_c   1.000
_cell.angle_alpha   90.00
_cell.angle_beta   90.00
_cell.angle_gamma   90.00
#
_symmetry.space_group_name_H-M   'P 1'
#
loop_
_entity.id
_entity.type
_entity.pdbx_description
1 polymer ?
#
loop_
_entity_poly.entity_id
_entity_poly.type
_entity_poly.pdbx_seq_one_letter_code
_entity_poly.pdbx_strand_id
1 'polypeptide(L)'
;MERAVESVWQTGEVKAKFFGGYTHSLDLKGRLTLPARFRSSFSDRCYATPSQYGDPCIVIWTVEDFATFVNAVPPLSWDESIERRRLRDWGRQAFELEIDRLGRVGLPQPLRTLVGLEREVLVNGAFGTIELWDPVRWADYQDGAHE
;
A
#
# COMPACT_ATOMS: atom_id res chain seq x y z
N MET A 1 14.24 -3.33 -5.33
CA MET A 1 13.13 -2.92 -4.43
C MET A 1 13.60 -2.86 -2.98
N GLU A 2 14.21 -3.93 -2.51
CA GLU A 2 14.76 -4.09 -1.15
C GLU A 2 15.68 -2.94 -0.69
N ARG A 3 16.64 -2.52 -1.53
CA ARG A 3 17.51 -1.37 -1.22
C ARG A 3 16.77 -0.04 -1.03
N ALA A 4 15.68 0.17 -1.77
CA ALA A 4 14.89 1.39 -1.65
C ALA A 4 14.12 1.39 -0.32
N VAL A 5 13.54 0.23 0.02
CA VAL A 5 12.93 0.00 1.33
C VAL A 5 13.92 0.26 2.45
N GLU A 6 15.07 -0.41 2.45
CA GLU A 6 16.11 -0.24 3.47
C GLU A 6 16.57 1.21 3.59
N SER A 7 16.78 1.88 2.46
CA SER A 7 17.20 3.29 2.44
C SER A 7 16.17 4.24 3.06
N VAL A 8 14.87 4.03 2.81
CA VAL A 8 13.81 4.86 3.40
C VAL A 8 13.76 4.68 4.93
N TRP A 9 13.98 3.46 5.43
CA TRP A 9 14.03 3.21 6.87
C TRP A 9 15.34 3.70 7.52
N GLN A 10 16.47 3.70 6.80
CA GLN A 10 17.77 4.14 7.30
C GLN A 10 17.95 5.67 7.33
N THR A 11 17.25 6.40 6.46
CA THR A 11 17.31 7.87 6.42
C THR A 11 16.57 8.55 7.57
N GLY A 12 15.79 7.80 8.36
CA GLY A 12 15.14 8.28 9.58
C GLY A 12 13.94 9.22 9.34
N GLU A 13 13.48 9.35 8.10
CA GLU A 13 12.42 10.31 7.70
C GLU A 13 10.99 9.74 7.74
N VAL A 14 10.78 8.51 8.22
CA VAL A 14 9.41 7.96 8.34
C VAL A 14 8.68 8.65 9.48
N LYS A 15 7.91 9.69 9.15
CA LYS A 15 6.97 10.33 10.07
C LYS A 15 5.83 9.36 10.36
N ALA A 16 5.62 9.02 11.63
CA ALA A 16 4.49 8.20 12.05
C ALA A 16 3.16 8.96 11.82
N LYS A 17 2.51 8.69 10.69
CA LYS A 17 1.23 9.29 10.25
C LYS A 17 0.05 8.34 10.44
N PHE A 18 0.30 7.04 10.30
CA PHE A 18 -0.72 5.99 10.34
C PHE A 18 -0.33 4.93 11.36
N PHE A 19 -1.18 4.67 12.34
CA PHE A 19 -0.95 3.63 13.35
C PHE A 19 -2.27 2.98 13.71
N GLY A 20 -2.24 1.75 14.23
CA GLY A 20 -3.37 0.93 14.68
C GLY A 20 -4.23 0.32 13.56
N GLY A 21 -5.04 -0.69 13.89
CA GLY A 21 -5.91 -1.42 12.95
C GLY A 21 -7.39 -1.03 13.04
N TYR A 22 -8.10 -1.16 11.92
CA TYR A 22 -9.54 -0.90 11.79
C TYR A 22 -10.20 -1.83 10.79
N THR A 23 -11.39 -2.33 11.10
CA THR A 23 -12.17 -3.11 10.14
C THR A 23 -13.22 -2.24 9.46
N HIS A 24 -13.21 -2.23 8.14
CA HIS A 24 -14.21 -1.57 7.31
C HIS A 24 -14.69 -2.53 6.21
N SER A 25 -15.81 -2.19 5.57
CA SER A 25 -16.25 -2.91 4.37
C SER A 25 -16.12 -2.06 3.12
N LEU A 26 -15.84 -2.70 1.99
CA LEU A 26 -16.01 -2.09 0.67
C LEU A 26 -17.49 -1.89 0.38
N ASP A 27 -17.81 -0.76 -0.26
CA ASP A 27 -19.13 -0.55 -0.82
C ASP A 27 -19.32 -1.30 -2.15
N LEU A 28 -20.54 -1.26 -2.71
CA LEU A 28 -20.87 -1.93 -3.97
C LEU A 28 -20.03 -1.48 -5.17
N LYS A 29 -19.34 -0.33 -5.08
CA LYS A 29 -18.46 0.20 -6.11
C LYS A 29 -16.98 -0.09 -5.82
N GLY A 30 -16.68 -0.90 -4.81
CA GLY A 30 -15.31 -1.21 -4.40
C GLY A 30 -14.60 -0.04 -3.70
N ARG A 31 -15.35 0.90 -3.11
CA ARG A 31 -14.77 2.01 -2.37
C ARG A 31 -14.60 1.66 -0.90
N LEU A 32 -13.45 1.99 -0.35
CA LEU A 32 -13.13 1.87 1.07
C LEU A 32 -13.26 3.23 1.74
N THR A 33 -13.92 3.29 2.89
CA THR A 33 -13.91 4.50 3.73
C THR A 33 -12.66 4.49 4.58
N LEU A 34 -11.79 5.50 4.41
CA LEU A 34 -10.60 5.63 5.26
C LEU A 34 -11.03 5.95 6.70
N PRO A 35 -10.35 5.37 7.72
CA PRO A 35 -10.54 5.75 9.11
C PRO A 35 -10.37 7.25 9.32
N ALA A 36 -11.21 7.88 10.15
CA ALA A 36 -11.25 9.34 10.32
C ALA A 36 -9.88 9.94 10.71
N ARG A 37 -9.28 9.45 11.81
CA ARG A 37 -7.97 8.79 11.76
C ARG A 37 -6.92 9.38 10.82
N PHE A 38 -6.97 8.80 9.62
CA PHE A 38 -5.95 8.87 8.60
C PHE A 38 -6.23 9.96 7.58
N ARG A 39 -7.47 10.49 7.54
CA ARG A 39 -7.91 11.41 6.49
C ARG A 39 -7.13 12.72 6.49
N SER A 40 -6.74 13.23 7.66
CA SER A 40 -5.96 14.48 7.78
C SER A 40 -4.54 14.39 7.21
N SER A 41 -4.04 13.18 6.96
CA SER A 41 -2.72 12.94 6.36
C SER A 41 -2.75 13.00 4.84
N PHE A 42 -3.94 13.13 4.23
CA PHE A 42 -4.11 13.25 2.80
C PHE A 42 -4.69 14.61 2.42
N SER A 43 -4.33 15.12 1.24
CA SER A 43 -5.06 16.23 0.61
C SER A 43 -6.34 15.69 -0.01
N ASP A 44 -6.23 15.14 -1.21
CA ASP A 44 -7.29 14.70 -2.10
C ASP A 44 -6.84 13.51 -2.97
N ARG A 45 -5.58 13.10 -2.85
CA ARG A 45 -4.99 12.01 -3.63
C ARG A 45 -4.11 11.10 -2.77
N CYS A 46 -4.01 9.86 -3.22
CA CYS A 46 -3.09 8.87 -2.69
C CYS A 46 -2.61 7.94 -3.81
N TYR A 47 -1.59 7.13 -3.52
CA TYR A 47 -1.21 6.02 -4.40
C TYR A 47 -1.58 4.69 -3.75
N ALA A 48 -2.00 3.73 -4.56
CA ALA A 48 -2.25 2.35 -4.17
C ALA A 48 -1.35 1.40 -4.95
N THR A 49 -0.70 0.47 -4.26
CA THR A 49 0.23 -0.52 -4.84
C THR A 49 0.02 -1.89 -4.21
N PRO A 50 0.49 -3.00 -4.79
CA PRO A 50 0.75 -4.20 -4.01
C PRO A 50 1.87 -3.96 -2.98
N SER A 51 1.97 -4.81 -1.95
CA SER A 51 3.10 -4.80 -1.03
C SER A 51 4.43 -4.93 -1.79
N GLN A 52 5.38 -4.08 -1.45
CA GLN A 52 6.76 -4.14 -1.92
C GLN A 52 7.53 -5.35 -1.37
N TYR A 53 7.00 -5.99 -0.33
CA TYR A 53 7.55 -7.19 0.30
C TYR A 53 6.95 -8.49 -0.25
N GLY A 54 5.94 -8.40 -1.13
CA GLY A 54 5.26 -9.56 -1.70
C GLY A 54 4.09 -10.07 -0.88
N ASP A 55 3.76 -9.42 0.23
CA ASP A 55 2.60 -9.75 1.05
C ASP A 55 1.28 -9.57 0.28
N PRO A 56 0.24 -10.37 0.56
CA PRO A 56 -1.05 -10.28 -0.09
C PRO A 56 -1.89 -9.12 0.48
N CYS A 57 -1.39 -7.89 0.36
CA CYS A 57 -2.07 -6.67 0.80
C CYS A 57 -1.87 -5.51 -0.18
N ILE A 58 -2.81 -4.56 -0.16
CA ILE A 58 -2.69 -3.29 -0.89
C ILE A 58 -2.07 -2.27 0.05
N VAL A 59 -1.06 -1.55 -0.40
CA VAL A 59 -0.45 -0.46 0.34
C VAL A 59 -0.95 0.87 -0.21
N ILE A 60 -1.46 1.73 0.68
CA ILE A 60 -1.83 3.11 0.39
C ILE A 60 -0.74 4.04 0.90
N TRP A 61 -0.33 4.95 0.04
CA TRP A 61 0.73 5.93 0.26
C TRP A 61 0.17 7.34 0.17
N THR A 62 0.72 8.26 0.96
CA THR A 62 0.58 9.68 0.62
C THR A 62 1.38 9.97 -0.66
N VAL A 63 1.05 11.08 -1.34
CA VAL A 63 1.80 11.52 -2.53
C VAL A 63 3.28 11.76 -2.19
N GLU A 64 3.56 12.36 -1.03
CA GLU A 64 4.91 12.61 -0.52
C GLU A 64 5.67 11.30 -0.32
N ASP A 65 5.10 10.35 0.44
CA ASP A 65 5.80 9.12 0.80
C ASP A 65 6.00 8.20 -0.42
N PHE A 66 5.06 8.17 -1.37
CA PHE A 66 5.23 7.45 -2.63
C PHE A 66 6.36 8.04 -3.48
N ALA A 67 6.44 9.37 -3.59
CA ALA A 67 7.50 10.04 -4.32
C ALA A 67 8.88 9.79 -3.68
N THR A 68 8.97 9.87 -2.34
CA THR A 68 10.18 9.52 -1.59
C THR A 68 10.61 8.08 -1.87
N PHE A 69 9.67 7.14 -1.81
CA PHE A 69 9.95 5.73 -2.11
C PHE A 69 10.47 5.51 -3.53
N VAL A 70 9.79 6.06 -4.54
CA VAL A 70 10.18 5.92 -5.95
C VAL A 70 11.54 6.57 -6.22
N ASN A 71 11.83 7.72 -5.62
CA ASN A 71 13.12 8.41 -5.76
C ASN A 71 14.27 7.65 -5.09
N ALA A 72 14.00 6.85 -4.05
CA ALA A 72 14.99 5.98 -3.41
C ALA A 72 15.30 4.72 -4.24
N VAL A 73 14.50 4.41 -5.28
CA VAL A 73 14.79 3.29 -6.17
C VAL A 73 16.00 3.64 -7.05
N PRO A 74 17.14 2.94 -6.92
CA PRO A 74 18.33 3.28 -7.69
C PRO A 74 18.09 3.06 -9.19
N PRO A 75 18.75 3.84 -10.06
CA PRO A 75 18.69 3.62 -11.49
C PRO A 75 19.16 2.19 -11.79
N LEU A 76 18.25 1.38 -12.32
CA LEU A 76 18.54 0.00 -12.66
C LEU A 76 19.58 -0.02 -13.78
N SER A 77 20.67 -0.77 -13.60
CA SER A 77 21.68 -1.00 -14.65
C SER A 77 21.02 -1.65 -15.88
N TRP A 78 21.56 -1.39 -17.07
CA TRP A 78 21.01 -1.83 -18.37
C TRP A 78 20.84 -3.35 -18.51
N ASP A 79 21.44 -4.14 -17.63
CA ASP A 79 21.31 -5.59 -17.61
C ASP A 79 19.87 -6.01 -17.22
N GLU A 80 19.37 -7.10 -17.80
CA GLU A 80 18.02 -7.65 -17.57
C GLU A 80 17.91 -8.34 -16.20
N SER A 81 18.41 -7.67 -15.16
CA SER A 81 18.38 -8.17 -13.79
C SER A 81 16.95 -8.38 -13.29
N ILE A 82 16.76 -9.41 -12.47
CA ILE A 82 15.50 -9.76 -11.78
C ILE A 82 14.85 -8.53 -11.14
N GLU A 83 15.66 -7.61 -10.61
CA GLU A 83 15.21 -6.36 -10.00
C GLU A 83 14.49 -5.41 -10.97
N ARG A 84 14.91 -5.35 -12.25
CA ARG A 84 14.21 -4.56 -13.28
C ARG A 84 12.84 -5.11 -13.59
N ARG A 85 12.72 -6.44 -13.69
CA ARG A 85 11.43 -7.10 -13.91
C ARG A 85 10.49 -6.86 -12.74
N ARG A 86 10.98 -7.01 -11.50
CA ARG A 86 10.23 -6.73 -10.27
C ARG A 86 9.75 -5.29 -10.19
N LEU A 87 10.62 -4.31 -10.47
CA LEU A 87 10.21 -2.91 -10.45
C LEU A 87 9.15 -2.58 -11.50
N ARG A 88 9.31 -3.10 -12.74
CA ARG A 88 8.30 -2.92 -13.80
C ARG A 88 6.98 -3.57 -13.43
N ASP A 89 7.02 -4.76 -12.84
CA ASP A 89 5.83 -5.48 -12.41
C ASP A 89 5.14 -4.76 -11.23
N TRP A 90 5.89 -4.26 -10.27
CA TRP A 90 5.32 -3.47 -9.17
C TRP A 90 4.75 -2.14 -9.67
N GLY A 91 5.50 -1.42 -10.52
CA GLY A 91 5.11 -0.13 -11.07
C GLY A 91 3.87 -0.20 -11.97
N ARG A 92 3.70 -1.26 -12.79
CA ARG A 92 2.45 -1.43 -13.59
C ARG A 92 1.21 -1.64 -12.72
N GLN A 93 1.40 -1.99 -11.45
CA GLN A 93 0.35 -2.26 -10.47
C GLN A 93 0.17 -1.10 -9.49
N ALA A 94 0.85 0.03 -9.71
CA ALA A 94 0.66 1.26 -8.94
C ALA A 94 -0.44 2.13 -9.59
N PHE A 95 -1.36 2.66 -8.77
CA PHE A 95 -2.47 3.49 -9.21
C PHE A 95 -2.54 4.77 -8.38
N GLU A 96 -2.66 5.92 -9.04
CA GLU A 96 -3.05 7.17 -8.39
C GLU A 96 -4.56 7.18 -8.20
N LEU A 97 -5.02 7.46 -6.98
CA LEU A 97 -6.44 7.45 -6.60
C LEU A 97 -6.85 8.80 -6.04
N GLU A 98 -8.09 9.21 -6.31
CA GLU A 98 -8.72 10.36 -5.66
C GLU A 98 -9.43 9.93 -4.38
N ILE A 99 -9.41 10.83 -3.38
CA ILE A 99 -10.16 10.71 -2.14
C ILE A 99 -11.38 11.61 -2.22
N ASP A 100 -12.58 11.03 -2.14
CA ASP A 100 -13.81 11.82 -2.21
C ASP A 100 -14.04 12.64 -0.92
N ARG A 101 -15.02 13.55 -0.95
CA ARG A 101 -15.37 14.42 0.20
C ARG A 101 -15.79 13.66 1.47
N LEU A 102 -16.12 12.38 1.36
CA LEU A 102 -16.47 11.52 2.50
C LEU A 102 -15.26 10.73 3.02
N GLY A 103 -14.07 10.93 2.45
CA GLY A 103 -12.85 10.22 2.80
C GLY A 103 -12.81 8.81 2.24
N ARG A 104 -13.48 8.54 1.11
CA ARG A 104 -13.47 7.23 0.46
C ARG A 104 -12.50 7.18 -0.71
N VAL A 105 -11.86 6.03 -0.87
CA VAL A 105 -10.97 5.72 -2.01
C VAL A 105 -11.55 4.57 -2.81
N GLY A 106 -11.58 4.70 -4.14
CA GLY A 106 -11.99 3.62 -5.03
C GLY A 106 -10.85 2.67 -5.28
N LEU A 107 -10.93 1.43 -4.78
CA LEU A 107 -9.87 0.45 -4.96
C LEU A 107 -9.97 -0.22 -6.33
N PRO A 108 -8.94 -0.12 -7.19
CA PRO A 108 -8.93 -0.77 -8.50
C PRO A 108 -9.18 -2.26 -8.38
N GLN A 109 -10.07 -2.80 -9.24
CA GLN A 109 -10.37 -4.23 -9.25
C GLN A 109 -9.13 -5.12 -9.45
N PRO A 110 -8.15 -4.78 -10.33
CA PRO A 110 -6.94 -5.59 -10.46
C PRO A 110 -6.15 -5.74 -9.15
N LEU A 111 -6.03 -4.67 -8.36
CA LEU A 111 -5.37 -4.73 -7.06
C LEU A 111 -6.13 -5.61 -6.07
N ARG A 112 -7.46 -5.45 -6.00
CA ARG A 112 -8.30 -6.26 -5.12
C ARG A 112 -8.20 -7.75 -5.45
N THR A 113 -8.29 -8.11 -6.72
CA THR A 113 -8.14 -9.49 -7.18
C THR A 113 -6.75 -10.04 -6.88
N LEU A 114 -5.70 -9.24 -7.10
CA LEU A 114 -4.31 -9.66 -6.86
C LEU A 114 -4.08 -10.12 -5.41
N VAL A 115 -4.63 -9.40 -4.44
CA VAL A 115 -4.41 -9.67 -3.01
C VAL A 115 -5.54 -10.48 -2.37
N GLY A 116 -6.58 -10.82 -3.14
CA GLY A 116 -7.77 -11.52 -2.63
C GLY A 116 -8.64 -10.68 -1.70
N LEU A 117 -8.76 -9.37 -1.94
CA LEU A 117 -9.59 -8.47 -1.13
C LEU A 117 -11.04 -8.46 -1.64
N GLU A 118 -11.96 -8.96 -0.81
CA GLU A 118 -13.37 -9.05 -1.14
C GLU A 118 -14.20 -7.92 -0.51
N ARG A 119 -14.90 -8.20 0.59
CA ARG A 119 -15.85 -7.26 1.21
C ARG A 119 -15.28 -6.63 2.48
N GLU A 120 -14.81 -7.45 3.40
CA GLU A 120 -14.23 -6.97 4.66
C GLU A 120 -12.75 -6.63 4.45
N VAL A 121 -12.32 -5.51 5.02
CA VAL A 121 -10.98 -4.98 4.87
C VAL A 121 -10.46 -4.58 6.23
N LEU A 122 -9.37 -5.21 6.64
CA LEU A 122 -8.56 -4.74 7.75
C LEU A 122 -7.64 -3.63 7.23
N VAL A 123 -7.78 -2.44 7.82
CA VAL A 123 -7.03 -1.23 7.49
C VAL A 123 -5.99 -1.01 8.59
N ASN A 124 -4.75 -1.40 8.32
CA ASN A 124 -3.64 -1.32 9.26
C ASN A 124 -2.79 -0.08 8.99
N GLY A 125 -2.59 0.77 9.99
CA GLY A 125 -1.59 1.83 9.93
C GLY A 125 -0.19 1.27 10.18
N ALA A 126 0.71 1.40 9.21
CA ALA A 126 2.09 0.92 9.22
C ALA A 126 3.09 2.09 9.20
N PHE A 127 2.89 3.02 10.13
CA PHE A 127 3.65 4.27 10.34
C PHE A 127 3.60 5.24 9.16
N GLY A 128 4.32 4.95 8.07
CA GLY A 128 4.38 5.77 6.86
C GLY A 128 3.32 5.41 5.82
N THR A 129 2.76 4.21 5.90
CA THR A 129 1.77 3.71 4.94
C THR A 129 0.53 3.15 5.63
N ILE A 130 -0.50 2.85 4.85
CA ILE A 130 -1.65 2.07 5.28
C ILE A 130 -1.65 0.76 4.50
N GLU A 131 -1.83 -0.36 5.16
CA GLU A 131 -1.98 -1.66 4.54
C GLU A 131 -3.44 -2.11 4.60
N LEU A 132 -3.95 -2.60 3.48
CA LEU A 132 -5.30 -3.10 3.33
C LEU A 132 -5.23 -4.60 3.14
N TRP A 133 -5.72 -5.32 4.14
CA TRP A 133 -5.67 -6.76 4.22
C TRP A 133 -7.07 -7.35 4.17
N ASP A 134 -7.16 -8.54 3.59
CA ASP A 134 -8.24 -9.44 3.94
C ASP A 134 -8.02 -9.95 5.38
N PRO A 135 -9.02 -9.89 6.28
CA PRO A 135 -8.83 -10.28 7.68
C PRO A 135 -8.36 -11.72 7.89
N VAL A 136 -8.77 -12.66 7.03
CA VAL A 136 -8.33 -14.07 7.13
C VAL A 136 -6.87 -14.19 6.74
N ARG A 137 -6.49 -13.57 5.61
CA ARG A 137 -5.08 -13.56 5.17
C ARG A 137 -4.15 -12.87 6.16
N TRP A 138 -4.64 -11.84 6.85
CA TRP A 138 -3.87 -11.20 7.92
C TRP A 138 -3.64 -12.14 9.10
N ALA A 139 -4.66 -12.90 9.52
CA ALA A 139 -4.49 -13.89 10.57
C ALA A 139 -3.46 -14.96 10.17
N ASP A 140 -3.56 -15.49 8.95
CA ASP A 140 -2.60 -16.46 8.40
C ASP A 140 -1.17 -15.89 8.35
N TYR A 141 -1.03 -14.62 7.96
CA TYR A 141 0.24 -13.90 7.95
C TYR A 141 0.83 -13.75 9.36
N GLN A 142 0.02 -13.40 10.36
CA GLN A 142 0.46 -13.26 11.75
C GLN A 142 0.90 -14.59 12.37
N ASP A 143 0.24 -15.68 11.99
CA ASP A 143 0.54 -17.01 12.48
C ASP A 143 1.78 -17.64 11.82
N GLY A 144 2.39 -16.94 10.85
CA GLY A 144 3.58 -17.43 10.14
C GLY A 144 3.29 -18.54 9.14
N ALA A 145 2.03 -18.73 8.72
CA ALA A 145 1.61 -19.78 7.79
C ALA A 145 2.11 -19.56 6.34
N HIS A 146 2.98 -18.56 6.12
CA HIS A 146 3.53 -18.15 4.82
C HIS A 146 5.06 -18.30 4.71
N GLU A 147 5.69 -19.13 5.55
CA GLU A 147 7.03 -19.71 5.27
C GLU A 147 6.94 -20.92 4.32
#